data_AF-A0A0A3XEP2-F1
#
_entry.id   AF-A0A0A3XEP2-F1
#
_cell.length_a   1.000
_cell.length_b   1.000
_cell.length_c   1.000
_cell.angle_alpha   90.00
_cell.angle_beta   90.00
_cell.angle_gamma   90.00
#
_symmetry.space_group_name_H-M   'P 1'
#
loop_
_entity.id
_entity.type
_entity.pdbx_description
1 polymer ?
#
loop_
_entity_poly.entity_id
_entity_poly.type
_entity_poly.pdbx_seq_one_letter_code
_entity_poly.pdbx_strand_id
1 'polypeptide(L)'
;MDASNLEKGRPIGWQNSELFSFIEECWNNSLAAVGNKGISCQRLTEIDHQFESMQKQLKPTSIEELVPGLLFLRSFVAYRASIMVLLSLPTDGFPLLRSSLEYAGYALLIRGDRQLAEGWLRRDETEPSKKLVRETFTQKRIRDAIAAKDTHLSGIYQELYERTIDWGAHPNEKALTPSLVRDSFRGDSKQIQFRMLGESGVSLDHAIRTAAQVGVCGLKIFAQTINVFQSEQVTARLRELSTGI
;
A
#
# COMPACT_ATOMS: atom_id res chain seq x y z
N MET A 1 -9.84 24.30 -17.55
CA MET A 1 -8.67 23.56 -17.03
C MET A 1 -7.88 24.57 -16.24
N ASP A 2 -7.89 24.46 -14.92
CA ASP A 2 -7.04 25.31 -14.08
C ASP A 2 -5.57 25.04 -14.44
N ALA A 3 -4.75 26.09 -14.45
CA ALA A 3 -3.31 25.95 -14.66
C ALA A 3 -2.75 24.90 -13.70
N SER A 4 -1.93 23.98 -14.24
CA SER A 4 -1.32 22.92 -13.45
C SER A 4 -0.61 23.52 -12.25
N ASN A 5 -0.85 22.99 -11.04
CA ASN A 5 -0.14 23.44 -9.85
C ASN A 5 1.38 23.18 -9.94
N LEU A 6 1.84 22.40 -10.92
CA LEU A 6 3.26 22.17 -11.20
C LEU A 6 3.96 23.38 -11.85
N GLU A 7 3.22 24.25 -12.53
CA GLU A 7 3.75 25.42 -13.25
C GLU A 7 3.83 26.67 -12.36
N LYS A 8 3.23 26.63 -11.17
CA LYS A 8 3.28 27.73 -10.21
C LYS A 8 4.65 27.74 -9.52
N GLY A 9 5.27 28.92 -9.48
CA GLY A 9 6.48 29.15 -8.68
C GLY A 9 6.23 28.81 -7.21
N ARG A 10 7.30 28.42 -6.49
CA ARG A 10 7.20 28.13 -5.07
C ARG A 10 6.79 29.38 -4.28
N PRO A 11 5.88 29.25 -3.30
CA PRO A 11 5.49 30.39 -2.47
C PRO A 11 6.68 30.88 -1.63
N ILE A 12 6.65 32.15 -1.22
CA ILE A 12 7.72 32.77 -0.40
C ILE A 12 8.05 31.93 0.84
N GLY A 13 7.04 31.30 1.46
CA GLY A 13 7.23 30.44 2.65
C GLY A 13 7.94 29.12 2.41
N TRP A 14 8.15 28.72 1.14
CA TRP A 14 8.72 27.41 0.79
C TRP A 14 10.19 27.28 1.19
N GLN A 15 10.96 28.37 1.07
CA GLN A 15 12.40 28.36 1.38
C GLN A 15 12.71 28.67 2.86
N ASN A 16 11.67 28.88 3.68
CA ASN A 16 11.86 29.30 5.07
C ASN A 16 12.19 28.13 6.02
N SER A 17 12.24 26.89 5.52
CA SER A 17 12.49 25.69 6.33
C SER A 17 13.06 24.56 5.49
N GLU A 18 13.92 23.75 6.11
CA GLU A 18 14.45 22.50 5.54
C GLU A 18 13.36 21.48 5.20
N LEU A 19 12.17 21.56 5.80
CA LEU A 19 11.08 20.62 5.55
C LEU A 19 10.67 20.57 4.08
N PHE A 20 10.50 21.73 3.45
CA PHE A 20 10.02 21.78 2.06
C PHE A 20 11.13 21.49 1.07
N SER A 21 12.37 21.88 1.38
CA SER A 21 13.56 21.43 0.64
C SER A 21 13.68 19.90 0.65
N PHE A 22 13.49 19.27 1.81
CA PHE A 22 13.49 17.81 1.94
C PHE A 22 12.38 17.13 1.12
N ILE A 23 11.18 17.73 1.04
CA ILE A 23 10.10 17.23 0.18
C ILE A 23 10.52 17.28 -1.30
N GLU A 24 11.22 18.33 -1.73
CA GLU A 24 11.75 18.42 -3.10
C GLU A 24 12.86 17.39 -3.36
N GLU A 25 13.74 17.15 -2.39
CA GLU A 25 14.73 16.07 -2.48
C GLU A 25 14.04 14.70 -2.60
N CYS A 26 12.98 14.44 -1.83
CA CYS A 26 12.17 13.24 -1.98
C CYS A 26 11.57 13.16 -3.39
N TRP A 27 11.04 14.25 -3.94
CA TRP A 27 10.52 14.24 -5.31
C TRP A 27 11.62 13.93 -6.34
N ASN A 28 12.78 14.56 -6.22
CA ASN A 28 13.92 14.34 -7.13
C ASN A 28 14.43 12.90 -7.06
N ASN A 29 14.48 12.30 -5.87
CA ASN A 29 14.85 10.89 -5.71
C ASN A 29 13.83 9.95 -6.35
N SER A 30 12.53 10.26 -6.27
CA SER A 30 11.50 9.48 -6.97
C SER A 30 11.71 9.52 -8.48
N LEU A 31 12.06 10.67 -9.06
CA LEU A 31 12.40 10.79 -10.48
C LEU A 31 13.63 9.93 -10.83
N ALA A 32 14.68 9.99 -10.01
CA ALA A 32 15.88 9.17 -10.19
C ALA A 32 15.57 7.68 -10.08
N ALA A 33 14.73 7.25 -9.15
CA ALA A 33 14.29 5.87 -9.00
C ALA A 33 13.56 5.40 -10.27
N VAL A 34 12.62 6.18 -10.79
CA VAL A 34 11.90 5.88 -12.03
C VAL A 34 12.85 5.77 -13.23
N GLY A 35 13.80 6.71 -13.37
CA GLY A 35 14.78 6.69 -14.45
C GLY A 35 15.75 5.51 -14.39
N ASN A 36 16.18 5.12 -13.19
CA ASN A 36 17.20 4.08 -13.01
C ASN A 36 16.64 2.67 -12.83
N LYS A 37 15.36 2.52 -12.44
CA LYS A 37 14.70 1.23 -12.15
C LYS A 37 13.54 0.96 -13.12
N GLY A 38 13.65 1.44 -14.36
CA GLY A 38 12.57 1.54 -15.34
C GLY A 38 11.67 0.30 -15.48
N ILE A 39 12.24 -0.92 -15.58
CA ILE A 39 11.45 -2.16 -15.70
C ILE A 39 10.59 -2.40 -14.44
N SER A 40 11.18 -2.23 -13.25
CA SER A 40 10.48 -2.44 -11.99
C SER A 40 9.41 -1.37 -11.77
N CYS A 41 9.69 -0.11 -12.11
CA CYS A 41 8.70 0.98 -12.03
C CYS A 41 7.59 0.83 -13.07
N GLN A 42 7.89 0.34 -14.27
CA GLN A 42 6.87 0.01 -15.28
C GLN A 42 5.89 -1.03 -14.74
N ARG A 43 6.38 -2.04 -14.00
CA ARG A 43 5.49 -3.02 -13.37
C ARG A 43 4.51 -2.37 -12.38
N LEU A 44 4.95 -1.39 -11.59
CA LEU A 44 4.07 -0.64 -10.70
C LEU A 44 3.00 0.13 -11.48
N THR A 45 3.37 0.74 -12.62
CA THR A 45 2.42 1.41 -13.52
C THR A 45 1.36 0.45 -14.08
N GLU A 46 1.76 -0.76 -14.46
CA GLU A 46 0.81 -1.76 -14.97
C GLU A 46 -0.20 -2.22 -13.91
N ILE A 47 0.25 -2.35 -12.66
CA ILE A 47 -0.61 -2.68 -11.51
C ILE A 47 -1.56 -1.52 -11.21
N ASP A 48 -1.05 -0.29 -11.21
CA ASP A 48 -1.84 0.93 -11.04
C ASP A 48 -2.95 1.05 -12.09
N HIS A 49 -2.63 0.84 -13.37
CA HIS A 49 -3.61 0.81 -14.45
C HIS A 49 -4.69 -0.26 -14.24
N GLN A 50 -4.33 -1.41 -13.66
CA GLN A 50 -5.32 -2.45 -13.35
C GLN A 50 -6.29 -2.01 -12.24
N PHE A 51 -5.79 -1.32 -11.21
CA PHE A 51 -6.67 -0.67 -10.22
C PHE A 51 -7.58 0.37 -10.89
N GLU A 52 -7.08 1.24 -11.75
CA GLU A 52 -7.91 2.23 -12.45
C GLU A 52 -8.98 1.58 -13.33
N SER A 53 -8.61 0.52 -14.04
CA SER A 53 -9.53 -0.24 -14.88
C SER A 53 -10.67 -0.86 -14.05
N MET A 54 -10.34 -1.44 -12.90
CA MET A 54 -11.33 -1.99 -11.95
C MET A 54 -12.17 -0.87 -11.31
N GLN A 55 -11.57 0.26 -10.94
CA GLN A 55 -12.30 1.40 -10.39
C GLN A 55 -13.43 1.87 -11.32
N LYS A 56 -13.16 1.97 -12.63
CA LYS A 56 -14.15 2.41 -13.64
C LYS A 56 -15.35 1.47 -13.76
N GLN A 57 -15.21 0.23 -13.31
CA GLN A 57 -16.28 -0.78 -13.35
C GLN A 57 -17.14 -0.80 -12.07
N LEU A 58 -16.73 -0.10 -11.00
CA LEU A 58 -17.47 -0.05 -9.74
C LEU A 58 -18.85 0.58 -9.92
N LYS A 59 -19.89 -0.19 -9.58
CA LYS A 59 -21.29 0.24 -9.59
C LYS A 59 -22.04 -0.43 -8.42
N PRO A 60 -21.71 -0.10 -7.16
CA PRO A 60 -22.38 -0.71 -6.01
C PRO A 60 -23.87 -0.36 -5.99
N THR A 61 -24.72 -1.35 -5.77
CA THR A 61 -26.18 -1.21 -5.75
C THR A 61 -26.79 -1.45 -4.38
N SER A 62 -26.02 -2.01 -3.43
CA SER A 62 -26.43 -2.26 -2.05
C SER A 62 -25.33 -1.89 -1.05
N ILE A 63 -25.63 -1.90 0.25
CA ILE A 63 -24.67 -1.50 1.30
C ILE A 63 -23.51 -2.50 1.44
N GLU A 64 -23.82 -3.80 1.29
CA GLU A 64 -22.86 -4.89 1.31
C GLU A 64 -21.96 -4.92 0.06
N GLU A 65 -22.30 -4.16 -0.99
CA GLU A 65 -21.42 -3.86 -2.13
C GLU A 65 -20.69 -2.51 -1.97
N LEU A 66 -21.38 -1.51 -1.39
CA LEU A 66 -20.86 -0.16 -1.21
C LEU A 66 -19.61 -0.15 -0.32
N VAL A 67 -19.65 -0.80 0.84
CA VAL A 67 -18.52 -0.77 1.78
C VAL A 67 -17.28 -1.45 1.18
N PRO A 68 -17.34 -2.66 0.59
CA PRO A 68 -16.22 -3.22 -0.15
C PRO A 68 -15.71 -2.33 -1.29
N GLY A 69 -16.61 -1.65 -2.02
CA GLY A 69 -16.23 -0.68 -3.06
C GLY A 69 -15.47 0.54 -2.51
N LEU A 70 -15.89 1.09 -1.36
CA LEU A 70 -15.17 2.17 -0.69
C LEU A 70 -13.80 1.71 -0.18
N LEU A 71 -13.72 0.50 0.38
CA LEU A 71 -12.46 -0.11 0.82
C LEU A 71 -11.51 -0.37 -0.35
N PHE A 72 -12.02 -0.74 -1.53
CA PHE A 72 -11.24 -0.79 -2.77
C PHE A 72 -10.61 0.57 -3.10
N LEU A 73 -11.40 1.64 -3.08
CA LEU A 73 -10.88 2.99 -3.37
C LEU A 73 -9.82 3.41 -2.35
N ARG A 74 -10.03 3.08 -1.06
CA ARG A 74 -9.04 3.35 0.00
C ARG A 74 -7.77 2.52 -0.17
N SER A 75 -7.88 1.26 -0.55
CA SER A 75 -6.75 0.39 -0.87
C SER A 75 -5.94 0.92 -2.05
N PHE A 76 -6.62 1.40 -3.10
CA PHE A 76 -5.98 1.97 -4.27
C PHE A 76 -5.23 3.28 -3.94
N VAL A 77 -5.85 4.18 -3.17
CA VAL A 77 -5.18 5.40 -2.71
C VAL A 77 -3.99 5.08 -1.81
N ALA A 78 -4.13 4.13 -0.89
CA ALA A 78 -3.03 3.69 -0.03
C ALA A 78 -1.87 3.09 -0.84
N TYR A 79 -2.18 2.33 -1.89
CA TYR A 79 -1.19 1.79 -2.82
C TYR A 79 -0.41 2.92 -3.53
N ARG A 80 -1.10 3.89 -4.13
CA ARG A 80 -0.45 5.05 -4.77
C ARG A 80 0.38 5.87 -3.78
N ALA A 81 -0.16 6.13 -2.59
CA ALA A 81 0.55 6.84 -1.53
C ALA A 81 1.81 6.09 -1.11
N SER A 82 1.74 4.76 -1.01
CA SER A 82 2.91 3.94 -0.71
C SER A 82 3.99 4.07 -1.76
N ILE A 83 3.64 4.06 -3.06
CA ILE A 83 4.60 4.25 -4.16
C ILE A 83 5.24 5.63 -4.08
N MET A 84 4.44 6.67 -3.88
CA MET A 84 4.91 8.05 -3.75
C MET A 84 5.97 8.20 -2.65
N VAL A 85 5.76 7.52 -1.51
CA VAL A 85 6.68 7.57 -0.37
C VAL A 85 7.88 6.64 -0.59
N LEU A 86 7.66 5.37 -0.94
CA LEU A 86 8.70 4.33 -0.95
C LEU A 86 9.80 4.58 -1.98
N LEU A 87 9.52 5.31 -3.05
CA LEU A 87 10.53 5.62 -4.08
C LEU A 87 11.67 6.49 -3.53
N SER A 88 11.43 7.19 -2.42
CA SER A 88 12.41 8.05 -1.76
C SER A 88 12.63 7.72 -0.30
N LEU A 89 11.65 7.13 0.37
CA LEU A 89 11.66 6.72 1.76
C LEU A 89 11.16 5.25 1.84
N PRO A 90 11.98 4.27 1.42
CA PRO A 90 11.53 2.88 1.24
C PRO A 90 10.85 2.27 2.47
N THR A 91 11.44 2.47 3.66
CA THR A 91 10.92 1.98 4.95
C THR A 91 9.54 2.57 5.28
N ASP A 92 9.36 3.87 5.06
CA ASP A 92 8.14 4.61 5.39
C ASP A 92 6.97 4.28 4.45
N GLY A 93 7.23 3.61 3.33
CA GLY A 93 6.19 3.09 2.43
C GLY A 93 5.49 1.83 2.94
N PHE A 94 6.16 1.00 3.75
CA PHE A 94 5.61 -0.29 4.23
C PHE A 94 4.34 -0.17 5.08
N PRO A 95 4.19 0.80 6.01
CA PRO A 95 2.92 1.05 6.69
C PRO A 95 1.73 1.28 5.73
N LEU A 96 1.97 1.98 4.62
CA LEU A 96 0.96 2.29 3.60
C LEU A 96 0.64 1.06 2.75
N LEU A 97 1.64 0.25 2.40
CA LEU A 97 1.44 -1.07 1.77
C LEU A 97 0.59 -1.99 2.65
N ARG A 98 0.84 -2.01 3.97
CA ARG A 98 0.03 -2.76 4.93
C ARG A 98 -1.42 -2.30 4.93
N SER A 99 -1.63 -0.98 4.98
CA SER A 99 -2.99 -0.42 4.91
C SER A 99 -3.71 -0.84 3.62
N SER A 100 -3.01 -0.85 2.49
CA SER A 100 -3.57 -1.32 1.20
C SER A 100 -4.03 -2.79 1.28
N LEU A 101 -3.22 -3.68 1.87
CA LEU A 101 -3.59 -5.09 2.11
C LEU A 101 -4.75 -5.24 3.09
N GLU A 102 -4.74 -4.51 4.20
CA GLU A 102 -5.80 -4.57 5.22
C GLU A 102 -7.15 -4.14 4.63
N TYR A 103 -7.18 -3.06 3.85
CA TYR A 103 -8.40 -2.64 3.15
C TYR A 103 -8.94 -3.74 2.22
N ALA A 104 -8.08 -4.43 1.46
CA ALA A 104 -8.50 -5.53 0.60
C ALA A 104 -9.07 -6.72 1.40
N GLY A 105 -8.40 -7.10 2.49
CA GLY A 105 -8.87 -8.16 3.38
C GLY A 105 -10.20 -7.84 4.07
N TYR A 106 -10.36 -6.60 4.53
CA TYR A 106 -11.61 -6.12 5.14
C TYR A 106 -12.76 -6.16 4.13
N ALA A 107 -12.50 -5.75 2.88
CA ALA A 107 -13.50 -5.77 1.82
C ALA A 107 -14.02 -7.19 1.58
N LEU A 108 -13.12 -8.18 1.54
CA LEU A 108 -13.53 -9.59 1.40
C LEU A 108 -14.34 -10.09 2.60
N LEU A 109 -13.95 -9.71 3.81
CA LEU A 109 -14.63 -10.11 5.04
C LEU A 109 -16.06 -9.56 5.14
N ILE A 110 -16.30 -8.34 4.65
CA ILE A 110 -17.61 -7.67 4.64
C ILE A 110 -18.51 -8.18 3.50
N ARG A 111 -17.93 -8.73 2.43
CA ARG A 111 -18.66 -9.08 1.21
C ARG A 111 -19.92 -9.92 1.49
N GLY A 112 -21.07 -9.37 1.13
CA GLY A 112 -22.36 -10.05 1.27
C GLY A 112 -22.89 -10.12 2.71
N ASP A 113 -22.21 -9.51 3.68
CA ASP A 113 -22.64 -9.43 5.07
C ASP A 113 -23.09 -8.00 5.40
N ARG A 114 -24.41 -7.79 5.33
CA ARG A 114 -25.04 -6.51 5.63
C ARG A 114 -24.77 -6.05 7.07
N GLN A 115 -24.77 -6.96 8.04
CA GLN A 115 -24.56 -6.62 9.44
C GLN A 115 -23.15 -6.10 9.68
N LEU A 116 -22.15 -6.72 9.05
CA LEU A 116 -20.77 -6.24 9.10
C LEU A 116 -20.58 -4.91 8.35
N ALA A 117 -21.24 -4.73 7.20
CA ALA A 117 -21.19 -3.47 6.46
C ALA A 117 -21.77 -2.30 7.28
N GLU A 118 -22.95 -2.48 7.86
CA GLU A 118 -23.59 -1.48 8.73
C GLU A 118 -22.79 -1.24 10.00
N GLY A 119 -22.30 -2.30 10.65
CA GLY A 119 -21.47 -2.22 11.85
C GLY A 119 -20.15 -1.49 11.62
N TRP A 120 -19.54 -1.66 10.44
CA TRP A 120 -18.33 -0.94 10.04
C TRP A 120 -18.60 0.55 9.82
N LEU A 121 -19.68 0.90 9.10
CA LEU A 121 -20.06 2.30 8.85
C LEU A 121 -20.43 3.06 10.14
N ARG A 122 -21.08 2.35 11.06
CA ARG A 122 -21.59 2.91 12.32
C ARG A 122 -20.68 2.61 13.51
N ARG A 123 -19.39 2.31 13.23
CA ARG A 123 -18.41 1.86 14.23
C ARG A 123 -18.42 2.76 15.46
N ASP A 124 -18.38 4.07 15.27
CA ASP A 124 -18.18 5.04 16.36
C ASP A 124 -19.47 5.54 17.00
N GLU A 125 -20.64 5.08 16.52
CA GLU A 125 -21.94 5.51 17.06
C GLU A 125 -22.28 4.82 18.39
N THR A 126 -21.84 3.56 18.59
CA THR A 126 -22.19 2.78 19.79
C THR A 126 -21.06 1.86 20.24
N GLU A 127 -20.97 1.57 21.54
CA GLU A 127 -20.00 0.60 22.08
C GLU A 127 -20.18 -0.83 21.51
N PRO A 128 -21.40 -1.35 21.30
CA PRO A 128 -21.60 -2.60 20.56
C PRO A 128 -20.99 -2.59 19.15
N SER A 129 -21.15 -1.50 18.38
CA SER A 129 -20.56 -1.36 17.04
C SER A 129 -19.03 -1.36 17.10
N LYS A 130 -18.43 -0.62 18.05
CA LYS A 130 -16.97 -0.63 18.25
C LYS A 130 -16.45 -2.02 18.60
N LYS A 131 -17.14 -2.73 19.50
CA LYS A 131 -16.79 -4.09 19.92
C LYS A 131 -16.88 -5.07 18.75
N LEU A 132 -17.97 -5.04 17.99
CA LEU A 132 -18.17 -5.87 16.79
C LEU A 132 -17.00 -5.71 15.81
N VAL A 133 -16.62 -4.46 15.52
CA VAL A 133 -15.50 -4.19 14.61
C VAL A 133 -14.18 -4.70 15.19
N ARG A 134 -13.90 -4.44 16.47
CA ARG A 134 -12.65 -4.89 17.12
C ARG A 134 -12.49 -6.42 17.10
N GLU A 135 -13.57 -7.16 17.31
CA GLU A 135 -13.57 -8.62 17.38
C GLU A 135 -13.61 -9.27 15.99
N THR A 136 -14.19 -8.58 15.00
CA THR A 136 -14.35 -9.13 13.65
C THR A 136 -13.14 -8.88 12.76
N PHE A 137 -12.60 -7.66 12.77
CA PHE A 137 -11.57 -7.25 11.83
C PHE A 137 -10.16 -7.56 12.37
N THR A 138 -9.94 -8.82 12.72
CA THR A 138 -8.64 -9.33 13.16
C THR A 138 -7.91 -9.97 11.98
N GLN A 139 -6.58 -9.95 12.02
CA GLN A 139 -5.76 -10.59 10.98
C GLN A 139 -6.10 -12.07 10.78
N LYS A 140 -6.39 -12.78 11.86
CA LYS A 140 -6.82 -14.18 11.78
C LYS A 140 -8.10 -14.31 10.94
N ARG A 141 -9.14 -13.53 11.23
CA ARG A 141 -10.43 -13.62 10.51
C ARG A 141 -10.31 -13.20 9.05
N ILE A 142 -9.44 -12.24 8.74
CA ILE A 142 -9.14 -11.84 7.36
C ILE A 142 -8.51 -13.01 6.60
N ARG A 143 -7.48 -13.65 7.17
CA ARG A 143 -6.85 -14.81 6.53
C ARG A 143 -7.79 -15.97 6.36
N ASP A 144 -8.62 -16.25 7.36
CA ASP A 144 -9.61 -17.33 7.30
C ASP A 144 -10.61 -17.05 6.15
N ALA A 145 -11.04 -15.79 5.99
CA ALA A 145 -11.91 -15.38 4.89
C ALA A 145 -11.23 -15.51 3.50
N ILE A 146 -9.95 -15.13 3.39
CA ILE A 146 -9.17 -15.32 2.15
C ILE A 146 -8.98 -16.81 1.87
N ALA A 147 -8.62 -17.61 2.88
CA ALA A 147 -8.35 -19.05 2.73
C ALA A 147 -9.60 -19.83 2.30
N ALA A 148 -10.78 -19.40 2.72
CA ALA A 148 -12.07 -19.95 2.28
C ALA A 148 -12.34 -19.74 0.77
N LYS A 149 -11.63 -18.81 0.12
CA LYS A 149 -11.69 -18.60 -1.34
C LYS A 149 -10.48 -19.18 -2.06
N ASP A 150 -9.30 -18.94 -1.52
CA ASP A 150 -8.02 -19.37 -2.08
C ASP A 150 -6.99 -19.48 -0.95
N THR A 151 -6.67 -20.72 -0.57
CA THR A 151 -5.69 -21.01 0.49
C THR A 151 -4.29 -20.55 0.12
N HIS A 152 -3.91 -20.61 -1.16
CA HIS A 152 -2.60 -20.17 -1.61
C HIS A 152 -2.48 -18.64 -1.53
N LEU A 153 -3.51 -17.91 -1.96
CA LEU A 153 -3.58 -16.46 -1.81
C LEU A 153 -3.55 -16.02 -0.35
N SER A 154 -4.16 -16.78 0.57
CA SER A 154 -4.09 -16.50 2.02
C SER A 154 -2.66 -16.63 2.55
N GLY A 155 -1.89 -17.62 2.07
CA GLY A 155 -0.46 -17.76 2.37
C GLY A 155 0.35 -16.56 1.89
N ILE A 156 0.15 -16.13 0.64
CA ILE A 156 0.81 -14.95 0.06
C ILE A 156 0.45 -13.69 0.86
N TYR A 157 -0.83 -13.51 1.19
CA TYR A 157 -1.29 -12.38 1.99
C TYR A 157 -0.56 -12.30 3.33
N GLN A 158 -0.47 -13.42 4.05
CA GLN A 158 0.19 -13.46 5.35
C GLN A 158 1.68 -13.14 5.24
N GLU A 159 2.38 -13.70 4.25
CA GLU A 159 3.80 -13.44 4.03
C GLU A 159 4.05 -11.95 3.76
N LEU A 160 3.25 -11.34 2.88
CA LEU A 160 3.36 -9.92 2.56
C LEU A 160 2.99 -9.04 3.75
N TYR A 161 1.97 -9.43 4.50
CA TYR A 161 1.56 -8.73 5.72
C TYR A 161 2.68 -8.71 6.76
N GLU A 162 3.27 -9.87 7.08
CA GLU A 162 4.43 -9.94 7.99
C GLU A 162 5.62 -9.16 7.46
N ARG A 163 5.88 -9.23 6.16
CA ARG A 163 6.96 -8.45 5.54
C ARG A 163 6.75 -6.95 5.72
N THR A 164 5.53 -6.43 5.62
CA THR A 164 5.30 -5.00 5.89
C THR A 164 5.61 -4.62 7.33
N ILE A 165 5.37 -5.51 8.29
CA ILE A 165 5.74 -5.31 9.70
C ILE A 165 7.25 -5.27 9.83
N ASP A 166 7.95 -6.28 9.32
CA ASP A 166 9.40 -6.42 9.39
C ASP A 166 10.14 -5.20 8.82
N TRP A 167 9.63 -4.61 7.73
CA TRP A 167 10.39 -3.61 6.97
C TRP A 167 9.93 -2.16 7.16
N GLY A 168 9.02 -1.87 8.10
CA GLY A 168 8.72 -0.47 8.43
C GLY A 168 7.37 -0.20 9.09
N ALA A 169 6.42 -1.14 9.05
CA ALA A 169 5.11 -0.94 9.66
C ALA A 169 5.11 -1.09 11.20
N HIS A 170 6.21 -1.52 11.81
CA HIS A 170 6.42 -1.54 13.26
C HIS A 170 7.85 -1.13 13.64
N PRO A 171 8.06 -0.53 14.82
CA PRO A 171 9.41 -0.34 15.37
C PRO A 171 10.07 -1.70 15.59
N ASN A 172 11.09 -2.01 14.79
CA ASN A 172 11.90 -3.21 14.92
C ASN A 172 13.31 -2.95 14.38
N GLU A 173 14.22 -3.89 14.61
CA GLU A 173 15.63 -3.77 14.19
C GLU A 173 15.77 -3.61 12.67
N LYS A 174 15.08 -4.44 11.88
CA LYS A 174 15.13 -4.41 10.41
C LYS A 174 14.59 -3.10 9.82
N ALA A 175 13.69 -2.41 10.50
CA ALA A 175 13.18 -1.10 10.08
C ALA A 175 14.15 0.05 10.40
N LEU A 176 15.06 -0.14 11.38
CA LEU A 176 15.94 0.92 11.88
C LEU A 176 17.39 0.81 11.37
N THR A 177 17.94 -0.40 11.38
CA THR A 177 19.38 -0.61 11.13
C THR A 177 19.83 -0.39 9.70
N PRO A 178 19.01 -0.59 8.64
CA PRO A 178 19.43 -0.28 7.27
C PRO A 178 19.71 1.20 7.02
N SER A 179 19.12 2.09 7.83
CA SER A 179 19.32 3.53 7.74
C SER A 179 20.49 4.03 8.59
N LEU A 180 21.13 3.18 9.40
CA LEU A 180 22.29 3.59 10.20
C LEU A 180 23.58 3.57 9.36
N VAL A 181 24.30 4.69 9.34
CA VAL A 181 25.62 4.77 8.69
C VAL A 181 26.65 4.10 9.61
N ARG A 182 27.07 2.87 9.28
CA ARG A 182 27.94 2.05 10.13
C ARG A 182 29.26 2.72 10.53
N ASP A 183 29.81 3.56 9.65
CA ASP A 183 31.06 4.27 9.93
C ASP A 183 30.89 5.45 10.89
N SER A 184 29.65 5.91 11.14
CA SER A 184 29.37 6.93 12.16
C SER A 184 29.60 6.41 13.58
N PHE A 185 29.81 5.10 13.75
CA PHE A 185 30.14 4.46 15.03
C PHE A 185 31.65 4.21 15.21
N ARG A 186 32.49 4.54 14.22
CA ARG A 186 33.94 4.30 14.26
C ARG A 186 34.69 5.58 14.61
N GLY A 187 35.35 5.61 15.78
CA GLY A 187 36.17 6.72 16.27
C GLY A 187 35.61 7.39 17.54
N ASP A 188 36.29 8.41 18.05
CA ASP A 188 35.88 9.18 19.26
C ASP A 188 34.66 10.10 19.01
N SER A 189 34.22 10.25 17.76
CA SER A 189 33.03 11.02 17.42
C SER A 189 31.75 10.24 17.75
N LYS A 190 31.05 10.64 18.81
CA LYS A 190 29.74 10.09 19.22
C LYS A 190 28.56 10.55 18.32
N GLN A 191 28.77 10.71 17.01
CA GLN A 191 27.73 11.22 16.12
C GLN A 191 27.02 10.08 15.39
N ILE A 192 25.73 9.90 15.68
CA ILE A 192 24.89 8.94 14.95
C ILE A 192 24.43 9.61 13.66
N GLN A 193 24.76 9.02 12.52
CA GLN A 193 24.23 9.45 11.23
C GLN A 193 23.13 8.49 10.78
N PHE A 194 21.99 9.07 10.40
CA PHE A 194 20.81 8.34 9.94
C PHE A 194 20.49 8.76 8.51
N ARG A 195 20.49 7.77 7.61
CA ARG A 195 20.12 7.95 6.22
C ARG A 195 18.61 7.95 6.09
N MET A 196 18.07 9.14 5.81
CA MET A 196 16.63 9.32 5.60
C MET A 196 16.23 8.93 4.16
N LEU A 197 16.97 9.42 3.17
CA LEU A 197 16.67 9.18 1.76
C LEU A 197 17.18 7.83 1.27
N GLY A 198 16.32 7.10 0.55
CA GLY A 198 16.64 5.85 -0.11
C GLY A 198 17.62 6.07 -1.27
N GLU A 199 18.74 5.38 -1.23
CA GLU A 199 19.65 5.27 -2.38
C GLU A 199 19.14 4.18 -3.34
N SER A 200 19.68 4.12 -4.57
CA SER A 200 19.35 3.14 -5.61
C SER A 200 19.74 1.67 -5.29
N GLY A 201 19.95 1.36 -4.02
CA GLY A 201 20.42 0.07 -3.52
C GLY A 201 19.30 -0.92 -3.18
N VAL A 202 19.71 -2.00 -2.51
CA VAL A 202 18.90 -3.20 -2.24
C VAL A 202 17.60 -2.90 -1.49
N SER A 203 17.59 -1.92 -0.58
CA SER A 203 16.39 -1.54 0.18
C SER A 203 15.28 -1.02 -0.73
N LEU A 204 15.62 -0.13 -1.67
CA LEU A 204 14.66 0.39 -2.66
C LEU A 204 14.17 -0.72 -3.59
N ASP A 205 15.06 -1.59 -4.07
CA ASP A 205 14.69 -2.72 -4.93
C ASP A 205 13.71 -3.68 -4.23
N HIS A 206 13.96 -3.97 -2.95
CA HIS A 206 13.08 -4.79 -2.12
C HIS A 206 11.72 -4.12 -1.88
N ALA A 207 11.70 -2.81 -1.64
CA ALA A 207 10.46 -2.05 -1.46
C ALA A 207 9.62 -2.02 -2.74
N ILE A 208 10.24 -1.75 -3.91
CA ILE A 208 9.55 -1.76 -5.21
C ILE A 208 8.98 -3.14 -5.51
N ARG A 209 9.77 -4.21 -5.31
CA ARG A 209 9.29 -5.59 -5.51
C ARG A 209 8.14 -5.92 -4.57
N THR A 210 8.25 -5.56 -3.29
CA THR A 210 7.18 -5.81 -2.32
C THR A 210 5.92 -5.02 -2.68
N ALA A 211 6.04 -3.77 -3.12
CA ALA A 211 4.91 -3.00 -3.61
C ALA A 211 4.21 -3.69 -4.78
N ALA A 212 4.96 -4.21 -5.76
CA ALA A 212 4.38 -4.96 -6.87
C ALA A 212 3.59 -6.20 -6.38
N GLN A 213 4.17 -6.99 -5.48
CA GLN A 213 3.50 -8.17 -4.92
C GLN A 213 2.25 -7.81 -4.10
N VAL A 214 2.32 -6.76 -3.28
CA VAL A 214 1.19 -6.24 -2.48
C VAL A 214 0.06 -5.79 -3.39
N GLY A 215 0.37 -5.02 -4.44
CA GLY A 215 -0.64 -4.54 -5.39
C GLY A 215 -1.36 -5.70 -6.09
N VAL A 216 -0.60 -6.69 -6.59
CA VAL A 216 -1.19 -7.89 -7.22
C VAL A 216 -2.01 -8.72 -6.22
N CYS A 217 -1.52 -8.91 -5.00
CA CYS A 217 -2.26 -9.60 -3.94
C CYS A 217 -3.59 -8.89 -3.65
N GLY A 218 -3.57 -7.57 -3.46
CA GLY A 218 -4.77 -6.75 -3.25
C GLY A 218 -5.77 -6.88 -4.40
N LEU A 219 -5.31 -6.74 -5.64
CA LEU A 219 -6.14 -6.90 -6.84
C LEU A 219 -6.79 -8.29 -6.91
N LYS A 220 -6.05 -9.37 -6.61
CA LYS A 220 -6.59 -10.73 -6.57
C LYS A 220 -7.66 -10.90 -5.49
N ILE A 221 -7.44 -10.33 -4.30
CA ILE A 221 -8.46 -10.35 -3.24
C ILE A 221 -9.71 -9.61 -3.72
N PHE A 222 -9.58 -8.43 -4.32
CA PHE A 222 -10.72 -7.68 -4.84
C PHE A 222 -11.47 -8.39 -5.97
N ALA A 223 -10.77 -9.14 -6.83
CA ALA A 223 -11.41 -10.00 -7.82
C ALA A 223 -12.29 -11.07 -7.14
N GLN A 224 -11.90 -11.61 -5.99
CA GLN A 224 -12.74 -12.54 -5.21
C GLN A 224 -13.87 -11.83 -4.43
N THR A 225 -13.73 -10.53 -4.19
CA THR A 225 -14.65 -9.71 -3.40
C THR A 225 -15.79 -9.11 -4.22
N ILE A 226 -15.49 -8.50 -5.37
CA ILE A 226 -16.45 -7.66 -6.09
C ILE A 226 -16.85 -8.36 -7.39
N ASN A 227 -18.14 -8.62 -7.56
CA ASN A 227 -18.66 -9.48 -8.64
C ASN A 227 -18.24 -9.02 -10.04
N VAL A 228 -18.30 -7.71 -10.33
CA VAL A 228 -17.93 -7.18 -11.65
C VAL A 228 -16.44 -7.41 -11.98
N PHE A 229 -15.60 -7.68 -10.99
CA PHE A 229 -14.17 -7.97 -11.19
C PHE A 229 -13.88 -9.45 -11.47
N GLN A 230 -14.88 -10.32 -11.42
CA GLN A 230 -14.72 -11.78 -11.64
C GLN A 230 -14.71 -12.16 -13.13
N SER A 231 -14.54 -11.20 -14.03
CA SER A 231 -14.48 -11.47 -15.46
C SER A 231 -13.22 -12.23 -15.85
N GLU A 232 -13.31 -13.00 -16.94
CA GLU A 232 -12.16 -13.72 -17.50
C GLU A 232 -11.03 -12.76 -17.89
N GLN A 233 -11.36 -11.58 -18.41
CA GLN A 233 -10.40 -10.55 -18.77
C GLN A 233 -9.58 -10.07 -17.57
N VAL A 234 -10.24 -9.77 -16.44
CA VAL A 234 -9.54 -9.37 -15.21
C VAL A 234 -8.68 -10.54 -14.71
N THR A 235 -9.23 -11.75 -14.69
CA THR A 235 -8.51 -12.94 -14.23
C THR A 235 -7.26 -13.21 -15.06
N ALA A 236 -7.34 -13.13 -16.38
CA ALA A 236 -6.21 -13.31 -17.28
C ALA A 236 -5.13 -12.24 -17.02
N ARG A 237 -5.55 -10.97 -16.90
CA ARG A 237 -4.63 -9.86 -16.63
C ARG A 237 -3.91 -10.02 -15.28
N LEU A 238 -4.60 -10.51 -14.25
CA LEU A 238 -3.97 -10.76 -12.95
C LEU A 238 -2.95 -11.92 -13.00
N ARG A 239 -3.15 -12.93 -13.86
CA ARG A 239 -2.15 -13.99 -14.08
C ARG A 239 -0.90 -13.45 -14.75
N GLU A 240 -1.05 -12.63 -15.80
CA GLU A 240 0.07 -11.95 -16.46
C GLU A 240 0.85 -11.09 -15.49
N LEU A 241 0.16 -10.25 -14.72
CA LEU A 241 0.79 -9.40 -13.72
C LEU A 241 1.52 -10.20 -12.64
N SER A 242 1.04 -11.40 -12.29
CA SER A 242 1.72 -12.25 -11.29
C SER A 242 3.03 -12.86 -11.79
N THR A 243 3.33 -12.79 -13.09
CA THR A 243 4.50 -13.46 -13.66
C THR A 243 5.77 -12.67 -13.35
N GLY A 244 6.73 -13.34 -12.72
CA GLY A 244 8.04 -12.77 -12.43
C GLY A 244 8.09 -11.84 -11.22
N ILE A 245 7.09 -11.90 -10.33
CA ILE A 245 7.10 -11.17 -9.04
C ILE A 245 7.26 -12.13 -7.87
#